data_AF-J8PPL8-F1
#
_entry.id   AF-J8PPL8-F1
#
_cell.length_a   1.000
_cell.length_b   1.000
_cell.length_c   1.000
_cell.angle_alpha   90.00
_cell.angle_beta   90.00
_cell.angle_gamma   90.00
#
_symmetry.space_group_name_H-M   'P 1'
#
loop_
_entity.id
_entity.type
_entity.pdbx_description
1 polymer ?
#
loop_
_entity_poly.entity_id
_entity_poly.type
_entity_poly.pdbx_seq_one_letter_code
_entity_poly.pdbx_strand_id
1 'polypeptide(L)'
;MSGVMAPTRGQILSLYKQFIKNANQFNNYNFREYFLSRTRSTFRKNIKQEDPKVLMNLFREAKSELGVLKRQSVISQMYTFDRLVVEPLQGRKH
;
A
#
# COMPACT_ATOMS: atom_id res chain seq x y z
N MET A 1 6.20 -23.80 -24.01
CA MET A 1 5.01 -23.06 -23.53
C MET A 1 5.19 -22.81 -22.04
N SER A 2 5.79 -21.68 -21.65
CA SER A 2 5.98 -21.34 -20.24
C SER A 2 4.62 -21.08 -19.60
N GLY A 3 4.12 -22.03 -18.80
CA GLY A 3 2.90 -21.86 -18.02
C GLY A 3 3.02 -20.63 -17.13
N VAL A 4 2.01 -19.77 -17.14
CA VAL A 4 1.97 -18.58 -16.27
C VAL A 4 1.92 -19.06 -14.83
N MET A 5 3.05 -18.95 -14.11
CA MET A 5 3.12 -19.29 -12.69
C MET A 5 2.43 -18.17 -11.88
N ALA A 6 1.40 -18.56 -11.12
CA ALA A 6 0.78 -17.65 -10.17
C ALA A 6 1.77 -17.26 -9.06
N PRO A 7 1.72 -16.00 -8.57
CA PRO A 7 2.48 -15.60 -7.40
C PRO A 7 2.07 -16.41 -6.17
N THR A 8 3.05 -16.76 -5.33
CA THR A 8 2.77 -17.54 -4.12
C THR A 8 2.07 -16.68 -3.06
N ARG A 9 1.31 -17.30 -2.15
CA ARG A 9 0.68 -16.61 -1.01
C ARG A 9 1.71 -15.81 -0.19
N GLY A 10 2.92 -16.33 -0.01
CA GLY A 10 4.00 -15.64 0.69
C GLY A 10 4.44 -14.35 -0.02
N GLN A 11 4.55 -14.38 -1.35
CA GLN A 11 4.87 -13.20 -2.16
C GLN A 11 3.77 -12.13 -2.06
N ILE A 12 2.50 -12.54 -2.11
CA ILE A 12 1.36 -11.62 -1.98
C ILE A 12 1.32 -10.98 -0.60
N LEU A 13 1.54 -11.75 0.47
CA LEU A 13 1.58 -11.22 1.85
C LEU A 13 2.77 -10.30 2.08
N SER A 14 3.94 -10.63 1.53
CA SER A 14 5.11 -9.75 1.57
C SER A 14 4.81 -8.42 0.86
N LEU A 15 4.16 -8.47 -0.30
CA LEU A 15 3.76 -7.29 -1.05
C LEU A 15 2.78 -6.42 -0.24
N TYR A 16 1.74 -7.02 0.35
CA TYR A 16 0.79 -6.33 1.23
C TYR A 16 1.50 -5.62 2.40
N LYS A 17 2.40 -6.31 3.10
CA LYS A 17 3.18 -5.72 4.20
C LYS A 17 4.01 -4.53 3.73
N GLN A 18 4.60 -4.60 2.53
CA GLN A 18 5.34 -3.47 1.96
C GLN A 18 4.43 -2.27 1.68
N PHE A 19 3.22 -2.46 1.16
CA PHE A 19 2.26 -1.37 0.99
C PHE A 19 1.92 -0.70 2.32
N ILE A 20 1.54 -1.48 3.33
CA ILE A 20 1.19 -0.94 4.67
C ILE A 20 2.38 -0.19 5.28
N LYS A 21 3.60 -0.73 5.15
CA LYS A 21 4.82 -0.07 5.64
C LYS A 21 5.03 1.30 4.98
N ASN A 22 4.92 1.39 3.65
CA ASN A 22 5.15 2.65 2.93
C ASN A 22 3.99 3.65 3.08
N ALA A 23 2.75 3.17 3.18
CA ALA A 23 1.59 4.02 3.47
C ALA A 23 1.71 4.70 4.84
N ASN A 24 2.23 4.00 5.86
CA ASN A 24 2.47 4.58 7.18
C ASN A 24 3.59 5.63 7.23
N GLN A 25 4.43 5.71 6.20
CA GLN A 25 5.51 6.69 6.11
C GLN A 25 5.04 8.06 5.59
N PHE A 26 3.77 8.19 5.19
CA PHE A 26 3.21 9.49 4.83
C PHE A 26 2.98 10.32 6.10
N ASN A 27 3.53 11.54 6.09
CA ASN A 27 3.36 12.50 7.17
C ASN A 27 1.92 13.01 7.21
N ASN A 28 1.36 13.35 6.04
CA ASN A 28 -0.01 13.84 5.89
C ASN A 28 -1.03 12.73 6.22
N TYR A 29 -1.93 13.01 7.17
CA TYR A 29 -3.00 12.09 7.59
C TYR A 29 -3.85 11.58 6.43
N ASN A 30 -4.32 12.46 5.55
CA ASN A 30 -5.23 12.07 4.46
C ASN A 30 -4.59 11.06 3.52
N PHE A 31 -3.32 11.29 3.14
CA PHE A 31 -2.60 10.36 2.28
C PHE A 31 -2.35 9.03 2.98
N ARG A 32 -1.89 9.05 4.23
CA ARG A 32 -1.67 7.83 5.01
C ARG A 32 -2.95 7.00 5.10
N GLU A 33 -4.06 7.59 5.53
CA GLU A 33 -5.32 6.86 5.70
C GLU A 33 -5.91 6.40 4.38
N TYR A 34 -5.83 7.22 3.32
CA TYR A 34 -6.26 6.84 1.98
C TYR A 34 -5.51 5.59 1.48
N PHE A 35 -4.17 5.62 1.52
CA PHE A 35 -3.37 4.49 1.03
C PHE A 35 -3.53 3.24 1.89
N LEU A 36 -3.68 3.37 3.21
CA LEU A 36 -3.98 2.24 4.10
C LEU A 36 -5.34 1.61 3.77
N SER A 37 -6.38 2.42 3.66
CA SER A 37 -7.74 1.96 3.34
C SER A 37 -7.81 1.34 1.95
N ARG A 38 -7.23 2.00 0.94
CA ARG A 38 -7.13 1.50 -0.44
C ARG A 38 -6.40 0.17 -0.49
N THR A 39 -5.25 0.05 0.16
CA THR A 39 -4.48 -1.20 0.21
C THR A 39 -5.33 -2.33 0.81
N ARG A 40 -5.94 -2.10 1.98
CA ARG A 40 -6.79 -3.12 2.64
C ARG A 40 -7.96 -3.54 1.75
N SER A 41 -8.64 -2.57 1.15
CA SER A 41 -9.79 -2.80 0.27
C SER A 41 -9.40 -3.60 -0.97
N THR A 42 -8.35 -3.18 -1.69
CA THR A 42 -7.89 -3.84 -2.92
C THR A 42 -7.44 -5.27 -2.66
N PHE A 43 -6.64 -5.51 -1.61
CA PHE A 43 -6.20 -6.87 -1.30
C PHE A 43 -7.37 -7.76 -0.87
N ARG A 44 -8.29 -7.26 -0.03
CA ARG A 44 -9.48 -8.02 0.39
C ARG A 44 -10.39 -8.40 -0.77
N LYS A 45 -10.62 -7.47 -1.71
CA LYS A 45 -11.45 -7.72 -2.91
C LYS A 45 -10.90 -8.86 -3.77
N ASN A 46 -9.58 -9.03 -3.81
CA ASN A 46 -8.92 -10.03 -4.65
C ASN A 46 -8.52 -11.32 -3.91
N ILE A 47 -8.92 -11.52 -2.65
CA ILE A 47 -8.58 -12.73 -1.86
C ILE A 47 -9.09 -14.02 -2.53
N LYS A 48 -10.29 -13.96 -3.14
CA LYS A 48 -10.96 -15.12 -3.74
C LYS A 48 -10.61 -15.31 -5.22
N GLN A 49 -9.64 -14.56 -5.76
CA GLN A 49 -9.24 -14.73 -7.15
C GLN A 49 -8.37 -15.98 -7.29
N GLU A 50 -8.78 -16.89 -8.15
CA GLU A 50 -8.11 -18.18 -8.36
C GLU A 50 -7.46 -18.28 -9.74
N ASP A 51 -7.84 -17.43 -10.71
CA ASP A 51 -7.22 -17.44 -12.05
C ASP A 51 -5.73 -17.04 -11.97
N PRO A 52 -4.79 -17.96 -12.31
CA PRO A 52 -3.36 -17.70 -12.29
C PRO A 52 -2.92 -16.51 -13.15
N LYS A 53 -3.57 -16.29 -14.30
CA LYS A 53 -3.23 -15.21 -15.21
C LYS A 53 -3.63 -13.87 -14.63
N VAL A 54 -4.83 -13.81 -14.04
CA VAL A 54 -5.32 -12.58 -13.39
C VAL A 54 -4.50 -12.27 -12.15
N LEU A 55 -4.20 -13.26 -11.31
CA LEU A 55 -3.33 -13.09 -10.14
C LEU A 55 -1.96 -12.54 -10.53
N MET A 56 -1.35 -13.07 -11.58
CA MET A 56 -0.05 -12.60 -12.05
C MET A 56 -0.11 -11.15 -12.57
N ASN A 57 -1.19 -10.78 -13.27
CA ASN A 57 -1.37 -9.41 -13.75
C ASN A 57 -1.58 -8.44 -12.58
N LEU A 58 -2.48 -8.75 -11.65
CA LEU A 58 -2.71 -7.96 -10.42
C LEU A 58 -1.43 -7.79 -9.61
N PHE A 59 -0.63 -8.86 -9.49
CA PHE A 59 0.63 -8.81 -8.76
C PHE A 59 1.68 -7.93 -9.45
N ARG A 60 1.73 -7.94 -10.79
CA ARG A 60 2.63 -7.06 -11.57
C ARG A 60 2.22 -5.60 -11.42
N GLU A 61 0.93 -5.32 -11.52
CA GLU A 61 0.36 -3.98 -11.33
C GLU A 61 0.64 -3.46 -9.92
N ALA A 62 0.33 -4.24 -8.89
CA ALA A 62 0.59 -3.88 -7.50
C ALA A 62 2.09 -3.67 -7.21
N LYS A 63 3.00 -4.37 -7.89
CA LYS A 63 4.44 -4.08 -7.81
C LYS A 63 4.80 -2.70 -8.37
N SER A 64 4.19 -2.32 -9.50
CA SER A 64 4.38 -1.00 -10.10
C SER A 64 3.84 0.11 -9.18
N GLU A 65 2.62 -0.07 -8.66
CA GLU A 65 2.00 0.84 -7.70
C GLU A 65 2.83 0.99 -6.42
N LEU A 66 3.39 -0.11 -5.89
CA LEU A 66 4.29 -0.05 -4.74
C LEU A 66 5.51 0.83 -5.01
N GLY A 67 6.04 0.79 -6.23
CA GLY A 67 7.14 1.67 -6.65
C GLY A 67 6.74 3.15 -6.59
N VAL A 68 5.53 3.48 -7.05
CA VAL A 68 4.97 4.84 -6.94
C VAL A 68 4.81 5.22 -5.47
N LEU A 69 4.17 4.37 -4.66
CA LEU A 69 3.92 4.60 -3.24
C LEU A 69 5.22 4.89 -2.47
N LYS A 70 6.28 4.12 -2.74
CA LYS A 70 7.62 4.31 -2.15
C LYS A 70 8.21 5.69 -2.49
N ARG A 71 8.11 6.13 -3.74
CA ARG A 71 8.62 7.46 -4.13
C ARG A 71 7.81 8.57 -3.46
N GLN A 72 6.49 8.42 -3.44
CA GLN A 72 5.58 9.41 -2.87
C GLN A 72 5.72 9.49 -1.34
N SER A 73 5.96 8.39 -0.64
CA SER A 73 6.20 8.41 0.81
C SER A 73 7.50 9.15 1.15
N VAL A 74 8.54 9.00 0.33
CA VAL A 74 9.80 9.73 0.49
C VAL A 74 9.62 11.23 0.20
N ILE A 75 8.92 11.59 -0.88
CA ILE A 75 8.62 12.99 -1.20
C ILE A 75 7.81 13.64 -0.08
N SER A 76 6.81 12.94 0.46
CA SER A 76 6.02 13.43 1.60
C SER A 76 6.84 13.66 2.87
N GLN A 77 8.00 13.00 3.02
CA GLN A 77 8.93 13.24 4.12
C GLN A 77 9.84 14.44 3.86
N MET A 78 10.23 14.67 2.61
CA MET A 78 11.06 15.81 2.20
C MET A 78 10.29 17.14 2.29
N TYR A 79 9.01 17.12 1.92
CA TYR A 79 8.14 18.28 1.93
C TYR A 79 7.05 18.07 2.98
N THR A 80 7.33 18.48 4.21
CA THR A 80 6.35 18.46 5.30
C THR A 80 5.31 19.56 5.11
N PHE A 81 4.07 19.24 5.44
CA PHE A 81 2.96 20.19 5.46
C PHE A 81 2.56 20.47 6.90
N ASP A 82 1.88 21.59 7.12
CA ASP A 82 1.23 21.86 8.39
C ASP A 82 0.20 20.77 8.70
N ARG A 83 0.06 20.47 9.99
CA ARG A 83 -0.90 19.47 10.46
C ARG A 83 -2.32 19.93 10.23
N LEU A 84 -3.16 18.99 9.85
CA LEU A 84 -4.59 19.24 9.75
C LEU A 84 -5.21 19.32 11.14
N VAL A 85 -6.32 20.06 11.26
CA VAL A 85 -7.09 20.21 12.52
C VAL A 85 -7.60 18.88 13.09
N VAL A 86 -7.68 17.84 12.25
CA VAL A 86 -8.09 16.48 12.63
C VAL A 86 -6.96 15.64 13.24
N GLU A 87 -5.71 16.10 13.14
CA GLU A 87 -4.57 15.40 13.70
C GLU A 87 -4.44 15.71 15.20
N PRO A 88 -4.13 14.71 16.05
CA PRO A 88 -3.98 14.95 17.48
C PRO A 88 -2.82 15.91 17.74
N LEU A 89 -3.08 16.91 18.61
CA LEU A 89 -2.05 17.79 19.14
C LEU A 89 -0.99 16.95 19.82
N GLN A 90 0.26 17.08 19.39
CA GLN A 90 1.37 16.28 19.89
C GLN A 90 1.62 16.67 21.35
N GLY A 91 1.00 15.96 22.31
CA GLY A 91 1.11 16.32 23.72
C GLY A 91 0.10 15.73 24.71
N ARG A 92 -1.04 15.17 24.31
CA ARG A 92 -1.93 14.46 25.25
C ARG A 92 -1.99 12.97 24.95
N LYS A 93 -1.10 12.22 25.59
CA LYS A 93 -1.44 10.85 25.96
C LYS A 93 -2.50 10.97 27.06
N HIS A 94 -3.74 10.58 26.75
CA HIS A 94 -4.75 10.31 27.76
C HIS A 94 -4.48 8.93 28.37
#